data_AF-A0A929SIT6-F1
#
_entry.id   AF-A0A929SIT6-F1
#
_cell.length_a   1.000
_cell.length_b   1.000
_cell.length_c   1.000
_cell.angle_alpha   90.00
_cell.angle_beta   90.00
_cell.angle_gamma   90.00
#
_symmetry.space_group_name_H-M   'P 1'
#
loop_
_entity.id
_entity.type
_entity.pdbx_description
1 polymer ?
#
loop_
_entity_poly.entity_id
_entity_poly.type
_entity_poly.pdbx_seq_one_letter_code
_entity_poly.pdbx_strand_id
1 'polypeptide(L)'
;MDFFTEYEKHVKEREALGVPPLPLNEEQTREVCELLKLESAHERECLGLLSGRVPPMEPGGEGEAIIAARLDENQKRVKRLVNLLANRVNPGVDDAAKVKAEFLNEIINHGLEISGLDKITAVNLLRPMLGGYSVIVLLESLKNADEAVAQAACNVLKETIFVHDYFNDVAELAKTNKFALEVLRSWAQAEWFKARESLPRRIRAAIFKVAGETNTDDLSPAS
;
A
#
# COMPACT_ATOMS: atom_id res chain seq x y z
N MET A 1 14.09 21.01 1.10
CA MET A 1 13.40 21.24 2.40
C MET A 1 13.07 19.86 2.96
N ASP A 2 12.42 19.73 4.11
CA ASP A 2 11.93 18.42 4.57
C ASP A 2 10.77 17.94 3.68
N PHE A 3 10.70 16.64 3.38
CA PHE A 3 9.70 16.01 2.50
C PHE A 3 8.27 16.51 2.77
N PHE A 4 7.85 16.52 4.04
CA PHE A 4 6.49 16.92 4.39
C PHE A 4 6.22 18.40 4.10
N THR A 5 7.24 19.25 4.17
CA THR A 5 7.09 20.67 3.85
C THR A 5 6.80 20.86 2.36
N GLU A 6 7.52 20.13 1.50
CA GLU A 6 7.34 20.20 0.06
C GLU A 6 6.02 19.56 -0.37
N TYR A 7 5.69 18.39 0.20
CA TYR A 7 4.43 17.72 -0.07
C TYR A 7 3.22 18.55 0.38
N GLU A 8 3.25 19.18 1.57
CA GLU A 8 2.15 20.05 2.03
C GLU A 8 2.01 21.33 1.22
N LYS A 9 3.12 21.88 0.72
CA LYS A 9 3.07 23.00 -0.23
C LYS A 9 2.31 22.59 -1.49
N HIS A 10 2.65 21.44 -2.08
CA HIS A 10 1.96 20.91 -3.26
C HIS A 10 0.47 20.63 -3.00
N VAL A 11 0.14 20.05 -1.83
CA VAL A 11 -1.26 19.82 -1.43
C VAL A 11 -2.05 21.13 -1.41
N LYS A 12 -1.51 22.19 -0.80
CA LYS A 12 -2.17 23.50 -0.74
C LYS A 12 -2.31 24.16 -2.11
N GLU A 13 -1.29 24.05 -2.96
CA GLU A 13 -1.34 24.57 -4.34
C GLU A 13 -2.44 23.90 -5.15
N ARG A 14 -2.63 22.58 -4.99
CA ARG A 14 -3.68 21.81 -5.67
C ARG A 14 -5.07 22.06 -5.09
N GLU A 15 -5.16 22.18 -3.77
CA GLU A 15 -6.40 22.53 -3.07
C GLU A 15 -6.91 23.92 -3.47
N ALA A 16 -6.01 24.90 -3.66
CA ALA A 16 -6.37 26.23 -4.17
C ALA A 16 -6.99 26.20 -5.58
N LEU A 17 -6.74 25.12 -6.35
CA LEU A 17 -7.34 24.84 -7.64
C LEU A 17 -8.59 23.94 -7.56
N GLY A 18 -9.01 23.54 -6.36
CA GLY A 18 -10.16 22.66 -6.13
C GLY A 18 -9.94 21.21 -6.56
N VAL A 19 -8.68 20.77 -6.70
CA VAL A 19 -8.31 19.44 -7.20
C VAL A 19 -7.42 18.68 -6.21
N PRO A 20 -7.44 17.34 -6.20
CA PRO A 20 -6.59 16.56 -5.31
C PRO A 20 -5.10 16.69 -5.67
N PRO A 21 -4.17 16.45 -4.72
CA PRO A 21 -2.75 16.39 -5.02
C PRO A 21 -2.45 15.29 -6.03
N LEU A 22 -1.42 15.50 -6.84
CA LEU A 22 -0.91 14.47 -7.75
C LEU A 22 -0.45 13.23 -6.96
N PRO A 23 -0.51 12.03 -7.58
CA PRO A 23 0.17 10.85 -7.05
C PRO A 23 1.66 11.11 -6.83
N LEU A 24 2.25 10.39 -5.89
CA LEU A 24 3.69 10.36 -5.67
C LEU A 24 4.37 9.77 -6.91
N ASN A 25 5.44 10.44 -7.34
CA ASN A 25 6.34 9.89 -8.34
C ASN A 25 7.31 8.86 -7.71
N GLU A 26 8.22 8.31 -8.53
CA GLU A 26 9.21 7.34 -8.08
C GLU A 26 10.08 7.87 -6.93
N GLU A 27 10.64 9.07 -7.08
CA GLU A 27 11.55 9.70 -6.12
C GLU A 27 10.86 9.94 -4.78
N GLN A 28 9.65 10.51 -4.79
CA GLN A 28 8.85 10.75 -3.59
C GLN A 28 8.45 9.45 -2.91
N THR A 29 8.12 8.40 -3.67
CA THR A 29 7.78 7.09 -3.11
C THR A 29 8.99 6.46 -2.44
N ARG A 30 10.18 6.58 -3.05
CA ARG A 30 11.45 6.13 -2.47
C ARG A 30 11.75 6.89 -1.18
N GLU A 31 11.57 8.21 -1.17
CA GLU A 31 11.77 9.03 0.02
C GLU A 31 10.81 8.64 1.15
N VAL A 32 9.52 8.38 0.86
CA VAL A 32 8.57 7.85 1.85
C VAL A 32 9.04 6.51 2.43
N CYS A 33 9.58 5.61 1.60
CA CYS A 33 10.11 4.32 2.06
C CYS A 33 11.32 4.49 2.97
N GLU A 34 12.23 5.41 2.64
CA GLU A 34 13.41 5.71 3.48
C GLU A 34 13.01 6.38 4.80
N LEU A 35 12.05 7.30 4.78
CA LEU A 35 11.50 7.90 5.99
C LEU A 35 10.84 6.86 6.90
N LEU A 36 10.12 5.87 6.35
CA LEU A 36 9.57 4.77 7.15
C LEU A 36 10.66 3.94 7.84
N LYS A 37 11.76 3.64 7.14
CA LYS A 37 12.92 2.94 7.74
C LYS A 37 13.55 3.79 8.85
N LEU A 38 13.71 5.08 8.59
CA LEU A 38 14.32 6.03 9.52
C LEU A 38 13.48 6.18 10.80
N GLU A 39 12.17 6.38 10.66
CA GLU A 39 11.25 6.53 11.80
C GLU A 39 11.17 5.23 12.62
N SER A 40 11.19 4.06 11.96
CA SER A 40 11.30 2.75 12.63
C SER A 40 12.59 2.60 13.44
N ALA A 41 13.73 3.02 12.87
CA ALA A 41 15.01 2.99 13.57
C ALA A 41 15.05 3.94 14.78
N HIS A 42 14.51 5.15 14.64
CA HIS A 42 14.41 6.12 15.75
C HIS A 42 13.54 5.61 16.90
N GLU A 43 12.42 4.96 16.62
CA GLU A 43 11.58 4.36 17.66
C GLU A 43 12.33 3.27 18.41
N ARG A 44 13.03 2.37 17.69
CA ARG A 44 13.85 1.32 18.30
C ARG A 44 14.97 1.87 19.17
N GLU A 45 15.59 2.95 18.75
CA GLU A 45 16.60 3.66 19.55
C GLU A 45 15.98 4.27 20.82
N CYS A 46 14.84 4.96 20.69
CA CYS A 46 14.13 5.55 21.84
C CYS A 46 13.72 4.48 22.87
N LEU A 47 13.36 3.28 22.41
CA LEU A 47 13.01 2.13 23.25
C LEU A 47 14.25 1.37 23.80
N GLY A 48 15.47 1.81 23.46
CA GLY A 48 16.71 1.16 23.89
C GLY A 48 16.99 -0.20 23.23
N LEU A 49 16.22 -0.57 22.20
CA LEU A 49 16.34 -1.87 21.50
C LEU A 49 17.61 -1.97 20.65
N LEU A 50 18.20 -0.85 20.24
CA LEU A 50 19.45 -0.81 19.46
C LEU A 50 20.71 -0.69 20.33
N SER A 51 20.63 -0.03 21.49
CA SER A 51 21.79 0.28 22.33
C SER A 51 22.04 -0.74 23.44
N GLY A 52 21.09 -1.65 23.69
CA GLY A 52 21.12 -2.59 24.82
C GLY A 52 21.11 -1.91 26.19
N ARG A 53 20.85 -0.59 26.22
CA ARG A 53 20.76 0.22 27.43
C ARG A 53 19.34 0.74 27.52
N VAL A 54 18.53 0.08 28.35
CA VAL A 54 17.27 0.68 28.80
C VAL A 54 17.66 1.93 29.60
N PRO A 55 17.20 3.14 29.23
CA PRO A 55 17.45 4.33 30.03
C PRO A 55 17.01 4.06 31.48
N PRO A 56 17.77 4.48 32.50
CA PRO A 56 17.30 4.39 33.88
C PRO A 56 16.03 5.23 34.01
N MET A 57 14.88 4.58 34.11
CA MET A 57 13.57 5.22 34.19
C MET A 57 13.10 5.17 35.64
N GLU A 58 12.96 6.35 36.26
CA GLU A 58 12.14 6.47 37.46
C GLU A 58 10.66 6.56 37.03
N PRO A 59 9.77 5.68 37.52
CA PRO A 59 8.35 5.73 37.17
C PRO A 59 7.74 7.09 37.52
N GLY A 60 7.14 7.76 36.53
CA GLY A 60 6.52 9.08 36.69
C GLY A 60 7.50 10.26 36.64
N GLY A 61 8.76 10.04 36.24
CA GLY A 61 9.74 11.10 36.03
C GLY A 61 9.54 11.89 34.73
N GLU A 62 10.09 13.11 34.66
CA GLU A 62 10.02 13.98 33.47
C GLU A 62 10.55 13.30 32.19
N GLY A 63 11.53 12.39 32.33
CA GLY A 63 12.11 11.63 31.21
C GLY A 63 11.12 10.64 30.56
N GLU A 64 10.23 10.02 31.35
CA GLU A 64 9.22 9.08 30.83
C GLU A 64 8.17 9.81 29.99
N ALA A 65 7.71 10.97 30.46
CA ALA A 65 6.74 11.80 29.74
C ALA A 65 7.29 12.32 28.40
N ILE A 66 8.56 12.72 28.36
CA ILE A 66 9.22 13.20 27.13
C ILE A 66 9.36 12.06 26.10
N ILE A 67 9.75 10.86 26.54
CA ILE A 67 9.86 9.69 25.66
C ILE A 67 8.49 9.30 25.11
N ALA A 68 7.46 9.25 25.96
CA ALA A 68 6.10 8.93 25.54
C ALA A 68 5.56 9.92 24.49
N ALA A 69 5.78 11.22 24.69
CA ALA A 69 5.39 12.24 23.71
C ALA A 69 6.12 12.07 22.36
N ARG A 70 7.43 11.77 22.40
CA ARG A 70 8.23 11.54 21.19
C ARG A 70 7.79 10.29 20.43
N LEU A 71 7.42 9.23 21.13
CA LEU A 71 6.86 8.00 20.54
C LEU A 71 5.50 8.26 19.89
N ASP A 72 4.61 9.04 20.54
CA ASP A 72 3.31 9.42 19.95
C ASP A 72 3.47 10.24 18.66
N GLU A 73 4.39 11.20 18.63
CA GLU A 73 4.69 11.98 17.42
C GLU A 73 5.26 11.11 16.29
N ASN A 74 6.19 10.19 16.61
CA ASN A 74 6.74 9.24 15.65
C ASN A 74 5.64 8.32 15.09
N GLN A 75 4.75 7.79 15.92
CA GLN A 75 3.61 6.97 15.46
C GLN A 75 2.67 7.73 14.53
N LYS A 76 2.38 9.02 14.82
CA LYS A 76 1.61 9.89 13.92
C LYS A 76 2.29 10.08 12.58
N ARG A 77 3.61 10.28 12.57
CA ARG A 77 4.42 10.40 11.34
C ARG A 77 4.40 9.10 10.53
N VAL A 78 4.67 7.97 11.16
CA VAL A 78 4.61 6.63 10.52
C VAL A 78 3.24 6.39 9.91
N LYS A 79 2.15 6.63 10.65
CA LYS A 79 0.78 6.47 10.14
C LYS A 79 0.52 7.33 8.90
N ARG A 80 1.04 8.56 8.89
CA ARG A 80 0.92 9.46 7.73
C ARG A 80 1.71 8.95 6.52
N LEU A 81 2.93 8.46 6.72
CA LEU A 81 3.75 7.86 5.65
C LEU A 81 3.10 6.59 5.07
N VAL A 82 2.60 5.69 5.93
CA VAL A 82 1.86 4.50 5.48
C VAL A 82 0.63 4.90 4.68
N ASN A 83 -0.10 5.94 5.10
CA ASN A 83 -1.25 6.44 4.35
C ASN A 83 -0.88 7.00 2.96
N LEU A 84 0.27 7.66 2.83
CA LEU A 84 0.79 8.11 1.53
C LEU A 84 1.11 6.91 0.63
N LEU A 85 1.83 5.92 1.17
CA LEU A 85 2.15 4.69 0.42
C LEU A 85 0.89 3.93 0.00
N ALA A 86 -0.13 3.89 0.85
CA ALA A 86 -1.39 3.20 0.58
C ALA A 86 -2.21 3.89 -0.53
N ASN A 87 -2.33 5.21 -0.47
CA ASN A 87 -3.38 5.95 -1.20
C ASN A 87 -2.86 6.97 -2.22
N ARG A 88 -1.55 7.17 -2.32
CA ARG A 88 -0.95 8.18 -3.21
C ARG A 88 0.07 7.62 -4.20
N VAL A 89 0.25 6.30 -4.29
CA VAL A 89 1.09 5.67 -5.32
C VAL A 89 0.20 5.08 -6.41
N ASN A 90 0.51 5.35 -7.67
CA ASN A 90 -0.22 4.76 -8.80
C ASN A 90 -0.10 3.22 -8.79
N PRO A 91 -1.15 2.48 -9.19
CA PRO A 91 -1.10 1.03 -9.29
C PRO A 91 -0.42 0.55 -10.59
N GLY A 92 -0.29 -0.77 -10.74
CA GLY A 92 0.17 -1.39 -11.99
C GLY A 92 1.68 -1.38 -12.18
N VAL A 93 2.13 -0.89 -13.34
CA VAL A 93 3.54 -0.93 -13.81
C VAL A 93 4.21 0.45 -13.85
N ASP A 94 3.68 1.40 -13.07
CA ASP A 94 4.30 2.71 -12.85
C ASP A 94 5.61 2.56 -12.04
N ASP A 95 6.59 3.45 -12.27
CA ASP A 95 7.89 3.39 -11.59
C ASP A 95 7.75 3.53 -10.07
N ALA A 96 6.82 4.36 -9.59
CA ALA A 96 6.50 4.48 -8.17
C ALA A 96 5.86 3.19 -7.62
N ALA A 97 5.02 2.52 -8.43
CA ALA A 97 4.43 1.23 -8.08
C ALA A 97 5.51 0.17 -7.88
N LYS A 98 6.55 0.17 -8.73
CA LYS A 98 7.71 -0.73 -8.60
C LYS A 98 8.40 -0.54 -7.25
N VAL A 99 8.75 0.71 -6.91
CA VAL A 99 9.41 1.04 -5.63
C VAL A 99 8.56 0.59 -4.45
N LYS A 100 7.25 0.85 -4.49
CA LYS A 100 6.32 0.39 -3.45
C LYS A 100 6.30 -1.13 -3.34
N ALA A 101 6.21 -1.87 -4.45
CA ALA A 101 6.18 -3.34 -4.42
C ALA A 101 7.48 -3.91 -3.85
N GLU A 102 8.64 -3.39 -4.28
CA GLU A 102 9.95 -3.80 -3.78
C GLU A 102 10.08 -3.55 -2.28
N PHE A 103 9.71 -2.35 -1.80
CA PHE A 103 9.72 -2.02 -0.38
C PHE A 103 8.82 -2.95 0.45
N LEU A 104 7.59 -3.23 -0.02
CA LEU A 104 6.69 -4.15 0.68
C LEU A 104 7.23 -5.59 0.66
N ASN A 105 7.91 -6.01 -0.42
CA ASN A 105 8.55 -7.32 -0.49
C ASN A 105 9.65 -7.48 0.56
N GLU A 106 10.44 -6.44 0.81
CA GLU A 106 11.47 -6.46 1.86
C GLU A 106 10.84 -6.74 3.24
N ILE A 107 9.67 -6.16 3.52
CA ILE A 107 8.95 -6.39 4.79
C ILE A 107 8.41 -7.82 4.87
N ILE A 108 7.78 -8.28 3.79
CA ILE A 108 7.02 -9.55 3.79
C ILE A 108 7.97 -10.75 3.76
N ASN A 109 8.96 -10.72 2.85
CA ASN A 109 9.75 -11.89 2.48
C ASN A 109 11.23 -11.80 2.89
N HIS A 110 11.78 -10.60 3.15
CA HIS A 110 13.22 -10.44 3.45
C HIS A 110 13.53 -9.94 4.87
N GLY A 111 12.51 -9.78 5.72
CA GLY A 111 12.69 -9.53 7.16
C GLY A 111 12.96 -8.07 7.52
N LEU A 112 12.65 -7.11 6.64
CA LEU A 112 12.66 -5.70 7.01
C LEU A 112 11.55 -5.41 8.03
N GLU A 113 11.91 -4.84 9.17
CA GLU A 113 10.95 -4.50 10.23
C GLU A 113 10.66 -2.99 10.23
N ILE A 114 9.40 -2.64 9.98
CA ILE A 114 8.90 -1.26 10.02
C ILE A 114 7.90 -1.14 11.16
N SER A 115 8.21 -0.31 12.14
CA SER A 115 7.27 0.07 13.19
C SER A 115 5.92 0.49 12.61
N GLY A 116 4.83 -0.02 13.18
CA GLY A 116 3.46 0.31 12.75
C GLY A 116 3.04 -0.29 11.39
N LEU A 117 3.87 -1.13 10.76
CA LEU A 117 3.54 -1.82 9.51
C LEU A 117 3.97 -3.30 9.58
N ASP A 118 3.05 -4.17 10.01
CA ASP A 118 3.28 -5.62 10.04
C ASP A 118 3.20 -6.26 8.64
N LYS A 119 3.65 -7.52 8.54
CA LYS A 119 3.66 -8.28 7.28
C LYS A 119 2.28 -8.43 6.65
N ILE A 120 1.24 -8.64 7.46
CA ILE A 120 -0.14 -8.84 6.97
C ILE A 120 -0.66 -7.53 6.35
N THR A 121 -0.40 -6.41 7.02
CA THR A 121 -0.74 -5.06 6.55
C THR A 121 0.04 -4.76 5.28
N ALA A 122 1.33 -5.09 5.22
CA ALA A 122 2.14 -4.94 4.01
C ALA A 122 1.59 -5.74 2.82
N VAL A 123 1.18 -7.00 3.04
CA VAL A 123 0.48 -7.80 2.00
C VAL A 123 -0.81 -7.12 1.55
N ASN A 124 -1.62 -6.61 2.48
CA ASN A 124 -2.86 -5.92 2.15
C ASN A 124 -2.63 -4.61 1.35
N LEU A 125 -1.48 -3.94 1.52
CA LEU A 125 -1.12 -2.77 0.73
C LEU A 125 -0.81 -3.07 -0.75
N LEU A 126 -0.59 -4.34 -1.10
CA LEU A 126 -0.44 -4.80 -2.49
C LEU A 126 -1.79 -4.94 -3.20
N ARG A 127 -2.90 -5.17 -2.47
CA ARG A 127 -4.25 -5.36 -3.04
C ARG A 127 -4.68 -4.24 -4.02
N PRO A 128 -4.60 -2.94 -3.67
CA PRO A 128 -5.03 -1.87 -4.58
C PRO A 128 -4.07 -1.64 -5.76
N MET A 129 -2.96 -2.38 -5.87
CA MET A 129 -2.03 -2.25 -7.00
C MET A 129 -2.52 -2.96 -8.27
N LEU A 130 -3.62 -3.73 -8.17
CA LEU A 130 -4.40 -4.37 -9.25
C LEU A 130 -3.67 -5.45 -10.08
N GLY A 131 -2.34 -5.41 -10.14
CA GLY A 131 -1.50 -6.32 -10.92
C GLY A 131 -0.05 -5.81 -11.02
N GLY A 132 0.67 -6.26 -12.06
CA GLY A 132 2.05 -5.84 -12.32
C GLY A 132 3.02 -6.33 -11.24
N TYR A 133 3.85 -5.42 -10.72
CA TYR A 133 4.89 -5.75 -9.73
C TYR A 133 4.34 -6.40 -8.45
N SER A 134 3.09 -6.09 -8.08
CA SER A 134 2.44 -6.68 -6.90
C SER A 134 2.24 -8.19 -7.01
N VAL A 135 1.99 -8.72 -8.22
CA VAL A 135 1.76 -10.16 -8.44
C VAL A 135 3.01 -10.97 -8.15
N ILE A 136 4.19 -10.44 -8.50
CA ILE A 136 5.49 -11.08 -8.24
C ILE A 136 5.67 -11.27 -6.73
N VAL A 137 5.41 -10.22 -5.95
CA VAL A 137 5.55 -10.23 -4.49
C VAL A 137 4.53 -11.19 -3.87
N LEU A 138 3.27 -11.14 -4.30
CA LEU A 138 2.23 -12.02 -3.78
C LEU A 138 2.52 -13.50 -4.07
N LEU A 139 3.03 -13.82 -5.27
CA LEU A 139 3.38 -15.18 -5.64
C LEU A 139 4.51 -15.73 -4.79
N GLU A 140 5.54 -14.93 -4.52
CA GLU A 140 6.60 -15.34 -3.60
C GLU A 140 6.07 -15.50 -2.17
N SER A 141 5.16 -14.61 -1.75
CA SER A 141 4.53 -14.64 -0.44
C SER A 141 3.66 -15.90 -0.21
N LEU A 142 3.19 -16.58 -1.26
CA LEU A 142 2.51 -17.89 -1.12
C LEU A 142 3.43 -18.98 -0.59
N LYS A 143 4.75 -18.82 -0.73
CA LYS A 143 5.78 -19.75 -0.26
C LYS A 143 6.29 -19.41 1.15
N ASN A 144 5.74 -18.36 1.78
CA ASN A 144 6.20 -17.90 3.08
C ASN A 144 6.02 -18.99 4.16
N ALA A 145 7.00 -19.11 5.04
CA ALA A 145 6.96 -20.07 6.14
C ALA A 145 5.87 -19.74 7.18
N ASP A 146 5.51 -18.46 7.31
CA ASP A 146 4.37 -18.01 8.10
C ASP A 146 3.08 -18.22 7.29
N GLU A 147 2.29 -19.23 7.68
CA GLU A 147 1.02 -19.55 7.02
C GLU A 147 0.02 -18.38 7.05
N ALA A 148 0.08 -17.48 8.04
CA ALA A 148 -0.81 -16.32 8.09
C ALA A 148 -0.48 -15.32 6.96
N VAL A 149 0.81 -15.13 6.66
CA VAL A 149 1.28 -14.30 5.55
C VAL A 149 0.92 -14.95 4.21
N ALA A 150 1.14 -16.26 4.07
CA ALA A 150 0.78 -16.98 2.86
C ALA A 150 -0.74 -16.96 2.60
N GLN A 151 -1.57 -17.11 3.64
CA GLN A 151 -3.02 -16.99 3.53
C GLN A 151 -3.46 -15.56 3.17
N ALA A 152 -2.81 -14.53 3.74
CA ALA A 152 -3.10 -13.15 3.36
C ALA A 152 -2.80 -12.91 1.88
N ALA A 153 -1.66 -13.40 1.37
CA ALA A 153 -1.29 -13.28 -0.03
C ALA A 153 -2.24 -14.05 -0.95
N CYS A 154 -2.66 -15.26 -0.54
CA CYS A 154 -3.70 -16.04 -1.19
C CYS A 154 -4.99 -15.23 -1.35
N ASN A 155 -5.49 -14.62 -0.26
CA ASN A 155 -6.72 -13.84 -0.28
C ASN A 155 -6.64 -12.62 -1.21
N VAL A 156 -5.47 -11.95 -1.29
CA VAL A 156 -5.27 -10.85 -2.24
C VAL A 156 -5.23 -11.35 -3.69
N LEU A 157 -4.54 -12.46 -3.97
CA LEU A 157 -4.45 -13.03 -5.32
C LEU A 157 -5.80 -13.49 -5.87
N LYS A 158 -6.68 -14.04 -5.03
CA LYS A 158 -8.04 -14.44 -5.43
C LYS A 158 -8.84 -13.29 -6.05
N GLU A 159 -8.60 -12.05 -5.60
CA GLU A 159 -9.27 -10.84 -6.08
C GLU A 159 -8.49 -10.14 -7.21
N THR A 160 -7.25 -10.56 -7.48
CA THR A 160 -6.37 -9.94 -8.47
C THR A 160 -6.69 -10.48 -9.87
N ILE A 161 -7.04 -9.58 -10.80
CA ILE A 161 -7.47 -9.93 -12.16
C ILE A 161 -6.32 -9.80 -13.17
N PHE A 162 -5.44 -8.80 -13.00
CA PHE A 162 -4.33 -8.54 -13.93
C PHE A 162 -3.11 -9.41 -13.60
N VAL A 163 -3.30 -10.73 -13.63
CA VAL A 163 -2.24 -11.73 -13.38
C VAL A 163 -1.50 -12.15 -14.65
N HIS A 164 -2.10 -12.00 -15.84
CA HIS A 164 -1.47 -12.30 -17.13
C HIS A 164 -0.73 -13.65 -17.13
N ASP A 165 0.54 -13.68 -17.55
CA ASP A 165 1.35 -14.90 -17.65
C ASP A 165 1.69 -15.51 -16.28
N TYR A 166 1.62 -14.75 -15.18
CA TYR A 166 1.81 -15.27 -13.82
C TYR A 166 0.72 -16.27 -13.42
N PHE A 167 -0.38 -16.36 -14.18
CA PHE A 167 -1.32 -17.47 -14.05
C PHE A 167 -0.59 -18.83 -14.13
N ASN A 168 0.36 -18.98 -15.06
CA ASN A 168 1.09 -20.23 -15.24
C ASN A 168 1.99 -20.54 -14.04
N ASP A 169 2.59 -19.53 -13.42
CA ASP A 169 3.39 -19.71 -12.20
C ASP A 169 2.52 -20.15 -11.02
N VAL A 170 1.32 -19.57 -10.86
CA VAL A 170 0.35 -20.02 -9.86
C VAL A 170 -0.13 -21.44 -10.16
N ALA A 171 -0.38 -21.76 -11.43
CA ALA A 171 -0.78 -23.09 -11.88
C ALA A 171 0.28 -24.16 -11.57
N GLU A 172 1.55 -23.85 -11.80
CA GLU A 172 2.66 -24.74 -11.47
C GLU A 172 2.80 -24.90 -9.96
N LEU A 173 2.78 -23.79 -9.22
CA LEU A 173 2.92 -23.79 -7.76
C LEU A 173 1.79 -24.54 -7.05
N ALA A 174 0.57 -24.51 -7.60
CA ALA A 174 -0.60 -25.22 -7.05
C ALA A 174 -0.46 -26.74 -7.03
N LYS A 175 0.48 -27.32 -7.78
CA LYS A 175 0.75 -28.76 -7.72
C LYS A 175 1.31 -29.20 -6.37
N THR A 176 1.96 -28.29 -5.64
CA THR A 176 2.62 -28.59 -4.35
C THR A 176 2.22 -27.65 -3.21
N ASN A 177 1.66 -26.48 -3.51
CA ASN A 177 1.29 -25.47 -2.51
C ASN A 177 -0.24 -25.35 -2.36
N LYS A 178 -0.73 -25.57 -1.14
CA LYS A 178 -2.17 -25.53 -0.80
C LYS A 178 -2.82 -24.17 -1.08
N PHE A 179 -2.10 -23.07 -0.84
CA PHE A 179 -2.62 -21.71 -1.03
C PHE A 179 -2.70 -21.34 -2.51
N ALA A 180 -1.72 -21.74 -3.32
CA ALA A 180 -1.80 -21.56 -4.77
C ALA A 180 -2.97 -22.37 -5.39
N LEU A 181 -3.20 -23.59 -4.91
CA LEU A 181 -4.36 -24.38 -5.31
C LEU A 181 -5.69 -23.71 -4.94
N GLU A 182 -5.75 -23.07 -3.77
CA GLU A 182 -6.90 -22.30 -3.32
C GLU A 182 -7.18 -21.07 -4.21
N VAL A 183 -6.13 -20.36 -4.64
CA VAL A 183 -6.22 -19.26 -5.62
C VAL A 183 -6.83 -19.76 -6.93
N LEU A 184 -6.32 -20.84 -7.50
CA LEU A 184 -6.87 -21.40 -8.76
C LEU A 184 -8.33 -21.80 -8.64
N ARG A 185 -8.72 -22.43 -7.52
CA ARG A 185 -10.11 -22.81 -7.28
C ARG A 185 -11.02 -21.59 -7.20
N SER A 186 -10.60 -20.54 -6.50
CA SER A 186 -11.34 -19.27 -6.40
C SER A 186 -11.53 -18.62 -7.77
N TRP A 187 -10.46 -18.56 -8.59
CA TRP A 187 -10.52 -18.05 -9.95
C TRP A 187 -11.45 -18.88 -10.84
N ALA A 188 -11.38 -20.22 -10.78
CA ALA A 188 -12.26 -21.12 -11.52
C ALA A 188 -13.73 -20.98 -11.10
N GLN A 189 -13.99 -20.66 -9.83
CA GLN A 189 -15.34 -20.42 -9.30
C GLN A 189 -15.84 -18.98 -9.57
N ALA A 190 -14.99 -18.13 -10.14
CA ALA A 190 -15.25 -16.72 -10.40
C ALA A 190 -15.66 -15.94 -9.13
N GLU A 191 -15.04 -16.23 -7.99
CA GLU A 191 -15.35 -15.56 -6.72
C GLU A 191 -15.12 -14.03 -6.81
N TRP A 192 -14.04 -13.60 -7.48
CA TRP A 192 -13.74 -12.18 -7.74
C TRP A 192 -14.87 -11.43 -8.46
N PHE A 193 -15.66 -12.15 -9.27
CA PHE A 193 -16.80 -11.59 -9.98
C PHE A 193 -18.06 -11.65 -9.12
N LYS A 194 -18.33 -12.80 -8.49
CA LYS A 194 -19.52 -13.04 -7.67
C LYS A 194 -19.56 -12.21 -6.39
N ALA A 195 -18.40 -11.78 -5.89
CA ALA A 195 -18.30 -10.91 -4.71
C ALA A 195 -18.67 -9.44 -5.01
N ARG A 196 -18.73 -9.04 -6.28
CA ARG A 196 -19.08 -7.66 -6.67
C ARG A 196 -20.57 -7.43 -6.52
N GLU A 197 -20.92 -6.20 -6.15
CA GLU A 197 -22.32 -5.79 -6.09
C GLU A 197 -22.99 -5.96 -7.46
N SER A 198 -24.15 -6.62 -7.48
CA SER A 198 -24.94 -6.78 -8.70
C SER A 198 -25.49 -5.43 -9.16
N LEU A 199 -25.54 -5.21 -10.48
CA LEU A 199 -26.15 -4.00 -11.03
C LEU A 199 -27.59 -3.81 -10.49
N PRO A 200 -27.93 -2.66 -9.90
CA PRO A 200 -29.26 -2.43 -9.41
C PRO A 200 -30.27 -2.44 -10.56
N ARG A 201 -31.45 -3.03 -10.33
CA ARG A 201 -32.54 -3.07 -11.32
C ARG A 201 -33.03 -1.69 -11.76
N ARG A 202 -32.74 -0.65 -10.98
CA ARG A 202 -33.11 0.74 -11.26
C ARG A 202 -32.01 1.68 -10.78
N ILE A 203 -31.50 2.50 -11.69
CA ILE A 203 -30.58 3.60 -11.39
C ILE A 203 -31.39 4.90 -11.41
N ARG A 204 -31.42 5.64 -10.29
CA ARG A 204 -31.99 7.00 -10.24
C ARG A 204 -30.87 7.99 -10.49
N ALA A 205 -31.03 8.87 -11.46
CA ALA A 205 -30.03 9.88 -11.83
C ALA A 205 -30.70 11.23 -12.06
N ALA A 206 -29.93 12.30 -11.87
CA ALA A 206 -30.29 13.64 -12.33
C ALA A 206 -29.86 13.79 -13.80
N ILE A 207 -30.72 14.40 -14.62
CA ILE A 207 -30.39 14.63 -16.03
C ILE A 207 -29.48 15.86 -16.13
N PHE A 208 -28.24 15.65 -16.55
CA PHE A 208 -27.34 16.72 -17.02
C PHE A 208 -27.41 16.77 -18.54
N LYS A 209 -28.24 17.65 -19.09
CA LYS A 209 -28.46 17.78 -20.54
C LYS A 209 -27.55 18.85 -21.13
N VAL A 210 -26.70 18.47 -22.08
CA VAL A 210 -26.05 19.39 -23.02
C VAL A 210 -26.90 19.40 -24.30
N ALA A 211 -27.30 20.59 -24.73
CA ALA A 211 -28.11 20.75 -25.95
C ALA A 211 -27.19 20.86 -27.18
N GLY A 212 -27.67 20.34 -28.31
CA GLY A 212 -26.89 20.31 -29.56
C GLY A 212 -26.00 19.08 -29.69
N GLU A 213 -24.92 19.21 -30.44
CA GLU A 213 -23.86 18.22 -30.58
C GLU A 213 -22.85 18.37 -29.42
N THR A 214 -22.28 17.25 -28.97
CA THR A 214 -21.18 17.25 -27.99
C THR A 214 -20.01 16.50 -28.61
N ASN A 215 -18.99 17.25 -29.01
CA ASN A 215 -17.75 16.72 -29.57
C ASN A 215 -16.77 16.39 -28.44
N THR A 216 -15.77 15.55 -28.73
CA THR A 216 -14.72 15.22 -27.75
C THR A 216 -13.92 16.45 -27.34
N ASP A 217 -13.73 17.41 -28.26
CA ASP A 217 -13.03 18.68 -28.00
C ASP A 217 -13.77 19.58 -27.01
N ASP A 218 -15.10 19.46 -26.90
CA ASP A 218 -15.90 20.19 -25.91
C ASP A 218 -15.63 19.67 -24.47
N LEU A 219 -15.26 18.39 -24.36
CA LEU A 219 -14.98 17.72 -23.08
C LEU A 219 -13.49 17.73 -22.72
N SER A 220 -12.62 17.72 -23.73
CA SER A 220 -11.16 17.69 -23.59
C SER A 220 -10.53 18.57 -24.68
N PRO A 221 -10.49 19.90 -24.48
CA PRO A 221 -9.90 20.83 -25.44
C PRO A 221 -8.42 20.51 -25.71
N ALA A 222 -7.96 20.78 -26.92
CA ALA A 222 -6.57 20.49 -27.34
C ALA A 222 -5.49 21.41 -26.72
N SER A 223 -5.87 22.35 -25.86
CA SER A 223 -5.00 23.41 -25.31
C SER A 223 -4.05 22.95 -24.22
#